data_AF-A0A391PNV5-F1
#
_entry.id   AF-A0A391PNV5-F1
#
_cell.length_a   1.000
_cell.length_b   1.000
_cell.length_c   1.000
_cell.angle_alpha   90.00
_cell.angle_beta   90.00
_cell.angle_gamma   90.00
#
_symmetry.space_group_name_H-M   'P 1'
#
loop_
_entity.id
_entity.type
_entity.pdbx_description
1 polymer ?
#
loop_
_entity_poly.entity_id
_entity_poly.type
_entity_poly.pdbx_seq_one_letter_code
_entity_poly.pdbx_strand_id
1 'polypeptide(L)' 'MVDNPDMARGPLMDLSSGYLQRGIQQFPRSGDSGSWLVKHAYEMDAERLRGGPVEDPGLRFSSVKTVAYAS' A
#
# COMPACT_ATOMS: atom_id res chain seq x y z
N MET A 1 4.21 -5.89 -8.97
CA MET A 1 3.15 -6.12 -9.95
C MET A 1 1.85 -5.98 -9.18
N VAL A 2 0.93 -5.12 -9.62
CA VAL A 2 -0.36 -4.96 -8.92
C VAL A 2 -1.16 -6.24 -9.12
N ASP A 3 -1.74 -6.78 -8.05
CA ASP A 3 -2.41 -8.09 -8.06
C ASP A 3 -3.70 -8.06 -8.88
N ASN A 4 -4.29 -6.86 -8.94
CA ASN A 4 -5.33 -6.50 -9.88
C ASN A 4 -4.80 -5.37 -10.80
N PRO A 5 -4.38 -5.66 -12.04
CA PRO A 5 -3.88 -4.65 -12.96
C PRO A 5 -4.94 -3.59 -13.31
N ASP A 6 -6.23 -3.95 -13.19
CA ASP A 6 -7.40 -3.13 -13.56
C ASP A 6 -7.97 -2.32 -12.38
N MET A 7 -7.34 -2.37 -11.20
CA MET A 7 -7.75 -1.60 -10.03
C MET A 7 -7.81 -0.10 -10.33
N ALA A 8 -8.89 0.58 -9.93
CA ALA A 8 -9.01 2.01 -10.14
C ALA A 8 -7.97 2.76 -9.29
N ARG A 9 -7.42 3.84 -9.86
CA ARG A 9 -6.34 4.61 -9.23
C ARG A 9 -6.79 6.04 -8.93
N GLY A 10 -6.91 6.35 -7.64
CA GLY A 10 -7.21 7.68 -7.12
C GLY A 10 -5.95 8.47 -6.73
N PRO A 11 -6.09 9.78 -6.44
CA PRO A 11 -5.03 10.53 -5.75
C PRO A 11 -4.69 9.85 -4.42
N LEU A 12 -3.46 10.02 -3.92
CA LEU A 12 -3.02 9.45 -2.64
C LEU A 12 -3.90 9.90 -1.47
N MET A 13 -4.35 11.14 -1.53
CA MET A 13 -5.13 11.82 -0.51
C MET A 13 -6.04 12.86 -1.15
N ASP A 14 -7.15 13.17 -0.50
CA ASP A 14 -8.13 14.16 -0.95
C ASP A 14 -8.15 15.37 -0.01
N LEU A 15 -7.06 16.15 -0.04
CA LEU A 15 -6.94 17.38 0.74
C LEU A 15 -7.16 18.61 -0.14
N SER A 16 -7.93 19.57 0.37
CA SER A 16 -8.32 20.79 -0.37
C SER A 16 -7.30 21.94 -0.30
N SER A 17 -6.18 21.75 0.42
CA SER A 17 -5.15 22.79 0.54
C SER A 17 -4.47 23.04 -0.79
N GLY A 18 -4.48 24.29 -1.25
CA GLY A 18 -3.97 24.65 -2.58
C GLY A 18 -2.50 24.29 -2.84
N TYR A 19 -1.64 24.25 -1.80
CA TYR A 19 -0.25 23.82 -1.97
C TYR A 19 -0.09 22.32 -2.25
N LEU A 20 -0.96 21.48 -1.67
CA LEU A 20 -1.00 20.05 -1.98
C LEU A 20 -1.55 19.80 -3.37
N GLN A 21 -2.64 20.50 -3.74
CA GLN A 21 -3.24 20.36 -5.07
C GLN A 21 -2.25 20.68 -6.21
N ARG A 22 -1.31 21.62 -6.01
CA ARG A 22 -0.25 21.90 -6.99
C ARG A 22 0.70 20.71 -7.22
N GLY A 23 0.91 19.87 -6.21
CA GLY A 23 1.87 18.76 -6.24
C GLY A 23 1.24 17.38 -6.39
N ILE A 24 -0.09 17.24 -6.22
CA ILE A 24 -0.75 15.93 -6.03
C ILE A 24 -0.57 14.95 -7.21
N GLN A 25 -0.36 15.46 -8.42
CA GLN A 25 -0.11 14.63 -9.61
C GLN A 25 1.27 13.95 -9.61
N GLN A 26 2.20 14.44 -8.80
CA GLN A 26 3.55 13.86 -8.65
C GLN A 26 3.60 12.77 -7.56
N PHE A 27 2.52 12.60 -6.82
CA PHE A 27 2.47 11.65 -5.72
C PHE A 27 2.14 10.24 -6.26
N PRO A 28 2.49 9.18 -5.51
CA PRO A 28 1.94 7.85 -5.77
C PRO A 28 0.41 7.87 -5.82
N ARG A 29 -0.19 6.87 -6.46
CA ARG A 29 -1.66 6.75 -6.56
C ARG A 29 -2.17 5.76 -5.52
N SER A 30 -3.32 6.05 -4.93
CA SER A 30 -4.06 5.09 -4.12
C SER A 30 -4.85 4.14 -5.03
N GLY A 31 -4.96 2.88 -4.63
CA GLY A 31 -5.97 1.96 -5.13
C GLY A 31 -7.36 2.28 -4.56
N ASP A 32 -8.34 1.48 -4.95
CA ASP A 32 -9.74 1.58 -4.50
C ASP A 32 -10.11 0.55 -3.42
N SER A 33 -9.23 -0.42 -3.13
CA SER A 33 -9.55 -1.56 -2.27
C SER A 33 -8.31 -2.22 -1.65
N GLY A 34 -8.55 -3.08 -0.65
CA GLY A 34 -7.52 -3.95 -0.06
C GLY A 34 -6.34 -3.20 0.56
N SER A 35 -5.14 -3.75 0.41
CA SER A 35 -3.85 -3.15 0.86
C SER A 35 -3.46 -1.88 0.12
N TRP A 36 -4.09 -1.62 -1.02
CA TRP A 36 -3.72 -0.51 -1.90
C TRP A 36 -4.56 0.74 -1.66
N LEU A 37 -5.65 0.66 -0.89
CA LEU A 37 -6.47 1.81 -0.50
C LEU A 37 -5.85 2.54 0.70
N VAL A 38 -5.51 3.82 0.50
CA VAL A 38 -5.02 4.69 1.57
C VAL A 38 -6.20 5.31 2.33
N LYS A 39 -6.19 5.17 3.65
CA LYS A 39 -7.15 5.82 4.56
C LYS A 39 -6.37 6.67 5.56
N HIS A 40 -6.78 7.92 5.76
CA HIS A 40 -6.23 8.77 6.82
C HIS A 40 -6.91 8.48 8.17
N ALA A 41 -6.95 7.21 8.56
CA ALA A 41 -7.69 6.73 9.73
C ALA A 41 -6.82 5.77 10.55
N TYR A 42 -6.08 6.34 11.51
CA TYR A 42 -5.15 5.58 12.36
C TYR A 42 -5.77 4.35 13.01
N GLU A 43 -7.01 4.45 13.48
CA GLU A 43 -7.72 3.35 14.15
C GLU A 43 -7.89 2.15 13.22
N MET A 44 -8.19 2.41 11.94
CA MET A 44 -8.32 1.37 10.92
C MET A 44 -6.97 0.73 10.61
N ASP A 45 -5.91 1.55 10.52
CA ASP A 45 -4.56 1.04 10.32
C ASP A 45 -4.10 0.19 11.51
N ALA A 46 -4.40 0.63 12.73
CA ALA A 46 -4.06 -0.09 13.95
C ALA A 46 -4.77 -1.45 14.04
N GLU A 47 -6.08 -1.49 13.77
CA GLU A 47 -6.84 -2.74 13.70
C GLU A 47 -6.26 -3.68 12.65
N ARG A 48 -6.05 -3.17 11.43
CA ARG A 48 -5.53 -3.96 10.32
C ARG A 48 -4.14 -4.52 10.59
N LEU A 49 -3.21 -3.68 11.05
CA LEU A 49 -1.79 -4.04 11.18
C LEU A 49 -1.49 -4.82 12.46
N ARG A 50 -2.29 -4.67 13.52
CA ARG A 50 -2.07 -5.37 14.81
C ARG A 50 -3.00 -6.56 15.01
N GLY A 51 -4.23 -6.51 14.51
CA GLY A 51 -5.25 -7.53 14.69
C GLY A 51 -5.54 -8.37 13.45
N GLY A 52 -5.14 -7.91 12.26
CA GLY A 52 -5.34 -8.62 11.00
C GLY A 52 -4.28 -9.67 10.69
N PRO A 53 -4.56 -10.60 9.77
CA PRO A 53 -3.56 -11.55 9.26
C PRO A 53 -2.45 -10.81 8.52
N VAL A 54 -1.26 -11.42 8.50
CA VAL A 54 -0.13 -10.91 7.70
C VAL A 54 -0.31 -11.28 6.24
N GLU A 55 -1.02 -12.37 5.95
CA GLU A 55 -1.34 -12.83 4.62
C GLU A 55 -2.29 -11.86 3.90
N ASP A 56 -1.93 -11.49 2.67
CA ASP A 56 -2.76 -10.66 1.79
C ASP A 56 -2.64 -11.21 0.36
N PRO A 57 -3.72 -11.19 -0.46
CA PRO A 57 -3.67 -11.63 -1.86
C PRO A 57 -2.61 -10.91 -2.69
N GLY A 58 -2.19 -9.72 -2.26
CA GLY A 58 -1.14 -8.93 -2.87
C GLY A 58 0.27 -9.12 -2.35
N LEU A 59 0.44 -9.99 -1.37
CA LEU A 59 1.75 -10.39 -0.89
C LEU A 59 2.20 -11.67 -1.60
N ARG A 60 3.50 -11.75 -1.87
CA ARG A 60 4.17 -12.94 -2.39
C ARG A 60 5.34 -13.25 -1.47
N PHE A 61 5.20 -14.31 -0.68
CA PHE A 61 6.26 -14.79 0.18
C PHE A 61 7.23 -15.66 -0.62
N SER A 62 8.52 -15.55 -0.32
CA SER A 62 9.55 -16.43 -0.88
C SER A 62 10.49 -16.88 0.22
N SER A 63 11.03 -18.09 0.08
CA SER A 63 12.08 -18.58 0.97
C SER A 63 13.38 -17.83 0.69
N VAL A 64 14.07 -17.39 1.74
CA VAL A 64 15.42 -16.83 1.60
C VAL A 64 16.34 -17.92 1.05
N LYS A 65 17.09 -17.63 -0.01
CA LYS A 65 18.20 -18.49 -0.42
C LYS A 65 19.30 -18.35 0.64
N THR A 66 19.55 -19.42 1.38
CA THR A 66 20.70 -19.46 2.29
C THR A 66 21.96 -19.38 1.45
N VAL A 67 22.69 -18.26 1.54
CA VAL A 67 24.02 -18.14 0.95
C VAL A 67 24.98 -18.83 1.91
N ALA A 68 25.53 -19.98 1.50
CA ALA A 68 26.60 -20.62 2.23
C ALA A 68 27.84 -19.72 2.14
N TYR A 69 28.22 -19.11 3.25
CA TYR A 69 29.49 -18.40 3.34
C TYR A 69 30.60 -19.46 3.40
N ALA A 70 31.46 -19.52 2.38
CA ALA A 70 32.62 -20.41 2.40
C ALA A 70 33.59 -19.94 3.50
N SER A 71 33.92 -20.86 4.42
CA SER A 71 34.97 -20.67 5.43
C SER A 71 36.36 -20.81 4.81
#